data_AF-A0A7X2FWY1-F1
#
_entry.id   AF-A0A7X2FWY1-F1
#
_cell.length_a   1.000
_cell.length_b   1.000
_cell.length_c   1.000
_cell.angle_alpha   90.00
_cell.angle_beta   90.00
_cell.angle_gamma   90.00
#
_symmetry.space_group_name_H-M   'P 1'
#
loop_
_entity.id
_entity.type
_entity.pdbx_description
1 polymer ?
#
loop_
_entity_poly.entity_id
_entity_poly.type
_entity_poly.pdbx_seq_one_letter_code
_entity_poly.pdbx_strand_id
1 'polypeptide(L)'
;MHESSYHISDLFGFGDVDTPADMQDALKDWVSQYPVTATTDRLPPWREGETVPDHREFPFYVEEGMSRERYEQVRLSKRRLHCFVQGSESLLCLTSDDSGDRLEVIGIQSFPG
;
A
#
# COMPACT_ATOMS: atom_id res chain seq x y z
N MET A 1 -11.22 28.42 -16.19
CA MET A 1 -10.32 27.32 -16.54
C MET A 1 -10.00 26.63 -15.23
N HIS A 2 -10.59 25.47 -14.94
CA HIS A 2 -10.20 24.67 -13.78
C HIS A 2 -8.99 23.87 -14.25
N GLU A 3 -7.79 24.29 -13.84
CA GLU A 3 -6.62 23.45 -13.92
C GLU A 3 -6.85 22.35 -12.87
N SER A 4 -7.04 21.11 -13.32
CA SER A 4 -7.11 19.97 -12.41
C SER A 4 -5.78 19.90 -11.67
N SER A 5 -5.80 19.83 -10.33
CA SER A 5 -4.60 19.75 -9.49
C SER A 5 -3.87 18.40 -9.58
N TYR A 6 -4.16 17.61 -10.60
CA TYR A 6 -3.67 16.25 -10.81
C TYR A 6 -3.66 15.95 -12.31
N HIS A 7 -2.54 15.42 -12.81
CA HIS A 7 -2.39 14.88 -14.15
C HIS A 7 -2.71 13.38 -14.14
N ILE A 8 -3.28 12.86 -15.24
CA ILE A 8 -3.64 11.43 -15.33
C ILE A 8 -2.41 10.51 -15.22
N SER A 9 -1.23 11.03 -15.55
CA SER A 9 0.07 10.38 -15.38
C SER A 9 0.54 10.27 -13.93
N ASP A 10 -0.10 10.95 -12.98
CA ASP A 10 0.29 10.93 -11.56
C ASP A 10 -0.13 9.61 -10.87
N LEU A 11 -0.88 8.76 -11.58
CA LEU A 11 -1.40 7.49 -11.11
C LEU A 11 -0.88 6.35 -11.98
N PHE A 12 -0.17 5.40 -11.37
CA PHE A 12 0.40 4.27 -12.09
C PHE A 12 -0.70 3.44 -12.78
N GLY A 13 -0.47 3.09 -14.05
CA GLY A 13 -1.43 2.33 -14.86
C GLY A 13 -2.46 3.18 -15.62
N PHE A 14 -2.37 4.51 -15.57
CA PHE A 14 -3.32 5.42 -16.26
C PHE A 14 -2.69 6.32 -17.34
N GLY A 15 -1.37 6.25 -17.57
CA GLY A 15 -0.77 6.82 -18.78
C GLY A 15 -1.34 6.09 -19.98
N ASP A 16 -1.94 6.81 -20.94
CA ASP A 16 -2.61 6.28 -22.14
C ASP A 16 -4.09 5.87 -21.98
N VAL A 17 -4.75 6.31 -20.91
CA VAL A 17 -6.22 6.18 -20.76
C VAL A 17 -6.93 7.34 -21.48
N ASP A 18 -7.37 7.11 -22.71
CA ASP A 18 -7.98 8.15 -23.56
C ASP A 18 -9.51 8.03 -23.68
N THR A 19 -10.09 6.87 -23.38
CA THR A 19 -11.54 6.64 -23.51
C THR A 19 -12.18 6.10 -22.22
N PRO A 20 -13.51 6.19 -22.08
CA PRO A 20 -14.22 5.57 -20.96
C PRO A 20 -14.05 4.04 -20.88
N ALA A 21 -13.84 3.37 -22.01
CA ALA A 21 -13.56 1.93 -22.04
C ALA A 21 -12.17 1.64 -21.46
N ASP A 22 -11.16 2.40 -21.90
CA ASP A 22 -9.79 2.28 -21.38
C ASP A 22 -9.75 2.58 -19.88
N MET A 23 -10.51 3.57 -19.42
CA MET A 23 -10.65 3.89 -18.00
C MET A 23 -11.28 2.73 -17.22
N GLN A 24 -12.30 2.08 -17.79
CA GLN A 24 -12.94 0.94 -17.12
C GLN A 24 -12.00 -0.25 -17.00
N ASP A 25 -11.17 -0.51 -18.01
CA ASP A 25 -10.20 -1.60 -17.98
C ASP A 25 -8.99 -1.26 -17.10
N ALA A 26 -8.47 -0.04 -17.16
CA ALA A 26 -7.44 0.45 -16.25
C ALA A 26 -7.90 0.40 -14.79
N LEU A 27 -9.14 0.78 -14.48
CA LEU A 27 -9.70 0.66 -13.13
C LEU A 27 -9.82 -0.80 -12.69
N LYS A 28 -10.27 -1.70 -13.57
CA LYS A 28 -10.33 -3.14 -13.25
C LYS A 28 -8.94 -3.67 -12.96
N ASP A 29 -7.95 -3.34 -13.76
CA ASP A 29 -6.58 -3.79 -13.55
C ASP A 29 -6.00 -3.19 -12.27
N TRP A 30 -6.21 -1.89 -12.04
CA TRP A 30 -5.83 -1.20 -10.81
C TRP A 30 -6.38 -1.87 -9.54
N VAL A 31 -7.65 -2.28 -9.53
CA VAL A 31 -8.26 -2.99 -8.37
C VAL A 31 -7.95 -4.49 -8.31
N SER A 32 -7.64 -5.14 -9.43
CA SER A 32 -7.56 -6.62 -9.50
C SER A 32 -6.15 -7.19 -9.65
N GLN A 33 -5.25 -6.50 -10.36
CA GLN A 33 -3.91 -6.99 -10.67
C GLN A 33 -2.84 -6.50 -9.70
N TYR A 34 -3.05 -5.34 -9.08
CA TYR A 34 -2.08 -4.73 -8.18
C TYR A 34 -2.23 -4.98 -6.66
N PRO A 35 -3.26 -5.65 -6.11
CA PRO A 35 -3.16 -6.05 -4.72
C PRO A 35 -2.05 -7.08 -4.61
N VAL A 36 -0.87 -6.66 -4.14
CA VAL A 36 0.14 -7.61 -3.67
C VAL A 36 -0.46 -8.29 -2.45
N THR A 37 -1.05 -9.47 -2.67
CA THR A 37 -1.61 -10.25 -1.58
C THR A 37 -0.51 -11.06 -0.95
N ALA A 38 -0.23 -10.77 0.30
CA ALA A 38 0.72 -11.49 1.11
C ALA A 38 0.11 -11.79 2.48
N THR A 39 0.94 -12.31 3.38
CA THR A 39 0.63 -12.37 4.80
C THR A 39 1.48 -11.35 5.53
N THR A 40 0.98 -10.81 6.65
CA THR A 40 1.64 -9.73 7.40
C THR A 40 3.05 -10.07 7.87
N ASP A 41 3.44 -11.34 7.95
CA ASP A 41 4.81 -11.76 8.30
C ASP A 41 5.85 -11.46 7.22
N ARG A 42 5.41 -11.02 6.03
CA ARG A 42 6.28 -10.53 4.95
C ARG A 42 6.71 -9.08 5.13
N LEU A 43 6.05 -8.31 5.98
CA LEU A 43 6.47 -6.95 6.31
C LEU A 43 7.85 -6.96 7.00
N PRO A 44 8.67 -5.91 6.83
CA PRO A 44 10.00 -5.83 7.45
C PRO A 44 9.88 -5.81 8.98
N PRO A 45 10.81 -6.43 9.72
CA PRO A 45 10.81 -6.34 11.17
C PRO A 45 11.13 -4.91 11.64
N TRP A 46 10.51 -4.45 12.72
CA TRP A 46 10.86 -3.22 13.41
C TRP A 46 11.53 -3.56 14.75
N ARG A 47 12.87 -3.59 14.75
CA ARG A 47 13.63 -4.06 15.90
C ARG A 47 13.61 -3.05 17.03
N GLU A 48 13.85 -3.53 18.24
CA GLU A 48 13.94 -2.68 19.42
C GLU A 48 15.07 -1.65 19.27
N GLY A 49 14.77 -0.38 19.60
CA GLY A 49 15.71 0.74 19.46
C GLY A 49 15.77 1.36 18.06
N GLU A 50 15.16 0.75 17.04
CA GLU A 50 15.04 1.36 15.70
C GLU A 50 13.86 2.34 15.67
N THR A 51 13.98 3.40 14.87
CA THR A 51 12.92 4.40 14.71
C THR A 51 11.84 4.00 13.71
N VAL A 52 12.13 3.02 12.86
CA VAL A 52 11.33 2.56 11.72
C VAL A 52 11.67 1.09 11.41
N PRO A 53 10.80 0.34 10.71
CA PRO A 53 11.11 -1.02 10.26
C PRO A 53 12.37 -1.10 9.40
N ASP A 54 12.98 -2.29 9.33
CA ASP A 54 14.19 -2.56 8.55
C ASP A 54 14.04 -2.09 7.10
N HIS A 55 14.90 -1.14 6.71
CA HIS A 55 14.90 -0.53 5.39
C HIS A 55 15.73 -1.37 4.43
N ARG A 56 15.05 -2.06 3.50
CA ARG A 56 15.67 -2.67 2.32
C ARG A 56 15.78 -1.66 1.18
N GLU A 57 16.07 -2.15 -0.03
CA GLU A 57 16.13 -1.36 -1.27
C GLU A 57 14.87 -0.50 -1.49
N PHE A 58 13.70 -0.98 -1.07
CA PHE A 58 12.46 -0.20 -1.06
C PHE A 58 11.89 -0.08 0.35
N PRO A 59 11.80 1.15 0.90
CA PRO A 59 11.39 1.38 2.28
C PRO A 59 9.90 1.09 2.51
N PHE A 60 9.58 0.66 3.74
CA PHE A 60 8.21 0.59 4.26
C PHE A 60 8.02 1.68 5.32
N TYR A 61 7.07 2.58 5.08
CA TYR A 61 6.72 3.66 6.00
C TYR A 61 5.48 3.26 6.78
N VAL A 62 5.60 3.09 8.08
CA VAL A 62 4.48 2.70 8.94
C VAL A 62 3.46 3.83 9.05
N GLU A 63 2.18 3.48 9.16
CA GLU A 63 1.07 4.41 9.38
C GLU A 63 1.33 5.34 10.59
N GLU A 64 0.89 6.59 10.47
CA GLU A 64 1.04 7.58 11.54
C GLU A 64 0.33 7.12 12.82
N GLY A 65 1.01 7.22 13.95
CA GLY A 65 0.48 6.81 15.26
C GLY A 65 0.52 5.31 15.53
N MET A 66 0.96 4.47 14.58
CA MET A 66 1.21 3.06 14.85
C MET A 66 2.46 2.87 15.70
N SER A 67 2.32 2.21 16.84
CA SER A 67 3.46 1.85 17.68
C SER A 67 4.19 0.61 17.13
N ARG A 68 5.48 0.49 17.45
CA ARG A 68 6.28 -0.70 17.15
C ARG A 68 5.65 -1.98 17.71
N GLU A 69 5.10 -1.91 18.91
CA GLU A 69 4.44 -3.06 19.55
C GLU A 69 3.22 -3.52 18.77
N ARG A 70 2.36 -2.59 18.34
CA ARG A 70 1.19 -2.92 17.51
C ARG A 70 1.62 -3.46 16.15
N TYR A 71 2.58 -2.80 15.50
CA TYR A 71 3.13 -3.21 14.23
C TYR A 71 3.68 -4.65 14.29
N GLU A 72 4.53 -4.95 15.26
CA GLU A 72 5.10 -6.29 15.43
C GLU A 72 4.04 -7.35 15.79
N GLN A 73 3.03 -7.01 16.60
CA GLN A 73 1.90 -7.89 16.87
C GLN A 73 1.16 -8.24 15.57
N VAL A 74 0.85 -7.26 14.73
CA VAL A 74 0.19 -7.46 13.44
C VAL A 74 1.08 -8.26 12.50
N ARG A 75 2.36 -7.91 12.38
CA ARG A 75 3.35 -8.61 11.53
C ARG A 75 3.42 -10.10 11.86
N LEU A 76 3.50 -10.44 13.14
CA LEU A 76 3.61 -11.83 13.59
C LEU A 76 2.30 -12.62 13.51
N SER A 77 1.15 -11.96 13.33
CA SER A 77 -0.17 -12.60 13.29
C SER A 77 -0.50 -13.31 11.97
N LYS A 78 0.31 -13.14 10.91
CA LYS A 78 0.13 -13.76 9.58
C LYS A 78 -1.25 -13.52 8.96
N ARG A 79 -1.85 -12.36 9.24
CA ARG A 79 -3.12 -11.94 8.61
C ARG A 79 -2.91 -11.66 7.14
N ARG A 80 -4.01 -11.63 6.39
CA ARG A 80 -3.96 -11.28 4.97
C ARG A 80 -3.61 -9.81 4.81
N LEU A 81 -2.56 -9.55 4.06
CA LEU A 81 -2.09 -8.22 3.70
C LEU A 81 -2.55 -7.89 2.28
N HIS A 82 -3.14 -6.71 2.11
CA HIS A 82 -3.57 -6.17 0.84
C HIS A 82 -2.88 -4.84 0.60
N CYS A 83 -2.04 -4.76 -0.44
CA CYS A 83 -1.31 -3.54 -0.77
C CYS A 83 -1.75 -3.01 -2.14
N PHE A 84 -2.29 -1.79 -2.21
CA PHE A 84 -2.83 -1.19 -3.43
C PHE A 84 -1.98 -0.02 -3.89
N VAL A 85 -1.82 0.17 -5.20
CA VAL A 85 -1.12 1.32 -5.77
C VAL A 85 -1.72 2.62 -5.26
N GLN A 86 -0.87 3.50 -4.73
CA GLN A 86 -1.18 4.87 -4.37
C GLN A 86 -0.12 5.78 -5.01
N GLY A 87 -0.53 6.59 -5.99
CA GLY A 87 0.40 7.40 -6.79
C GLY A 87 1.16 6.56 -7.82
N SER A 88 2.39 7.00 -8.15
CA SER A 88 3.22 6.35 -9.17
C SER A 88 4.20 5.29 -8.63
N GLU A 89 4.63 5.39 -7.36
CA GLU A 89 5.75 4.60 -6.81
C GLU A 89 5.50 4.08 -5.39
N SER A 90 4.24 3.89 -4.99
CA SER A 90 3.89 3.50 -3.62
C SER A 90 2.67 2.59 -3.56
N LEU A 91 2.65 1.68 -2.59
CA LEU A 91 1.52 0.82 -2.27
C LEU A 91 1.00 1.13 -0.86
N LEU A 92 -0.28 1.44 -0.72
CA LEU A 92 -0.97 1.50 0.57
C LEU A 92 -1.31 0.08 1.04
N CYS A 93 -0.76 -0.32 2.18
CA CYS A 93 -0.91 -1.66 2.74
C CYS A 93 -1.89 -1.71 3.91
N LEU A 94 -2.86 -2.61 3.81
CA LEU A 94 -3.99 -2.79 4.71
C LEU A 94 -4.08 -4.24 5.16
N THR A 95 -4.57 -4.47 6.38
CA THR A 95 -4.94 -5.80 6.88
C THR A 95 -6.26 -5.70 7.64
N SER A 96 -6.91 -6.83 7.93
CA SER A 96 -8.00 -6.84 8.89
C SER A 96 -7.50 -6.55 10.30
N ASP A 97 -8.30 -5.80 11.07
CA ASP A 97 -8.09 -5.59 12.50
C ASP A 97 -8.28 -6.90 13.29
N ASP A 98 -8.21 -6.83 14.63
CA ASP A 98 -8.29 -8.02 15.49
C ASP A 98 -9.67 -8.68 15.47
N SER A 99 -10.73 -7.92 15.13
CA SER A 99 -12.10 -8.43 15.00
C SER A 99 -12.34 -9.11 13.66
N GLY A 100 -11.60 -8.73 12.62
CA GLY A 100 -11.83 -9.16 11.25
C GLY A 100 -12.84 -8.29 10.49
N ASP A 101 -13.55 -7.39 11.17
CA ASP A 101 -14.66 -6.62 10.61
C ASP A 101 -14.23 -5.30 9.97
N ARG A 102 -13.01 -4.83 10.25
CA ARG A 102 -12.49 -3.55 9.76
C ARG A 102 -11.11 -3.72 9.13
N LEU A 103 -10.81 -2.84 8.19
CA LEU A 103 -9.46 -2.67 7.66
C LEU A 103 -8.68 -1.70 8.54
N GLU A 104 -7.46 -2.10 8.88
CA GLU A 104 -6.43 -1.32 9.56
C GLU A 104 -5.35 -0.98 8.53
N VAL A 105 -4.99 0.31 8.45
CA VAL A 105 -3.87 0.77 7.64
C VAL A 105 -2.57 0.44 8.37
N ILE A 106 -1.65 -0.24 7.69
CA ILE A 106 -0.36 -0.60 8.26
C ILE A 106 0.74 0.35 7.83
N GLY A 107 0.65 0.87 6.61
CA GLY A 107 1.61 1.81 6.08
C GLY A 107 1.71 1.77 4.57
N ILE A 108 2.81 2.32 4.06
CA ILE A 108 3.09 2.50 2.63
C ILE A 108 4.39 1.79 2.26
N GLN A 109 4.35 0.94 1.24
CA GLN A 109 5.54 0.30 0.65
C GLN A 109 5.92 1.03 -0.63
N SER A 110 7.14 1.55 -0.72
CA SER A 110 7.66 2.06 -2.01
C SER A 110 7.97 0.92 -2.96
N PHE A 111 7.97 1.18 -4.27
CA PHE A 111 8.41 0.26 -5.31
C PHE A 111 9.03 1.06 -6.48
N PRO A 112 9.79 0.43 -7.40
CA PRO A 112 10.38 1.17 -8.52
C PRO A 112 9.30 1.55 -9.53
N GLY A 113 9.21 2.85 -9.85
CA GLY A 113 8.35 3.38 -10.92
C GLY A 113 8.77 2.95 -12.32
#